data_AF-E1JT73-F1
#
_entry.id   AF-E1JT73-F1
#
_cell.length_a   1.000
_cell.length_b   1.000
_cell.length_c   1.000
_cell.angle_alpha   90.00
_cell.angle_beta   90.00
_cell.angle_gamma   90.00
#
_symmetry.space_group_name_H-M   'P 1'
#
loop_
_entity.id
_entity.type
_entity.pdbx_description
1 polymer ?
#
loop_
_entity_poly.entity_id
_entity_poly.type
_entity_poly.pdbx_seq_one_letter_code
_entity_poly.pdbx_strand_id
1 'polypeptide(L)'
;MGAKNGNSTDVSDGKAKKKIESKYDPKTLRSLVKEGLDAPAIMERMSIKHKQTLKQYLLKLISTDRVLYDVKGLYLKDSKRPKVNQQGILRINLKAHDLGDLEINENDEFSVEVSEGKIILTKILP
;
A
#
# COMPACT_ATOMS: atom_id res chain seq x y z
N MET A 1 42.18 3.66 -31.67
CA MET A 1 41.20 2.63 -32.07
C MET A 1 41.78 1.29 -31.62
N GLY A 2 41.30 0.68 -30.53
CA GLY A 2 40.26 -0.37 -30.54
C GLY A 2 40.92 -1.74 -30.82
N ALA A 3 40.75 -2.83 -30.08
CA ALA A 3 39.79 -3.19 -29.05
C ALA A 3 40.34 -4.34 -28.15
N LYS A 4 39.56 -4.55 -27.09
CA LYS A 4 39.65 -5.46 -25.94
C LYS A 4 39.75 -6.95 -26.29
N ASN A 5 40.39 -7.74 -25.42
CA ASN A 5 39.69 -8.77 -24.62
C ASN A 5 40.63 -9.37 -23.57
N GLY A 6 40.67 -8.73 -22.40
CA GLY A 6 41.20 -9.31 -21.18
C GLY A 6 40.09 -10.03 -20.44
N ASN A 7 40.26 -11.34 -20.27
CA ASN A 7 39.47 -12.19 -19.40
C ASN A 7 39.62 -11.70 -17.94
N SER A 8 38.53 -11.33 -17.30
CA SER A 8 38.49 -11.18 -15.84
C SER A 8 37.14 -11.67 -15.36
N THR A 9 37.22 -12.82 -14.72
CA THR A 9 36.21 -13.47 -13.91
C THR A 9 35.76 -12.53 -12.80
N ASP A 10 34.56 -11.97 -12.94
CA ASP A 10 33.86 -11.35 -11.82
C ASP A 10 32.71 -12.27 -11.42
N VAL A 11 33.02 -13.16 -10.47
CA VAL A 11 32.06 -14.01 -9.78
C VAL A 11 31.33 -13.12 -8.77
N SER A 12 30.42 -12.30 -9.28
CA SER A 12 29.50 -11.54 -8.45
C SER A 12 28.35 -12.46 -8.05
N ASP A 13 28.44 -12.92 -6.81
CA ASP A 13 27.50 -13.72 -6.04
C ASP A 13 26.03 -13.33 -6.33
N GLY A 14 25.45 -14.03 -7.31
CA GLY A 14 24.05 -13.96 -7.62
C GLY A 14 23.27 -14.60 -6.48
N LYS A 15 23.02 -13.85 -5.40
CA LYS A 15 21.88 -14.12 -4.52
C LYS A 15 20.63 -13.99 -5.39
N ALA A 16 20.28 -15.11 -6.03
CA ALA A 16 19.02 -15.30 -6.71
C ALA A 16 17.94 -14.76 -5.77
N LYS A 17 17.27 -13.68 -6.19
CA LYS A 17 16.03 -13.25 -5.55
C LYS A 17 15.15 -14.49 -5.55
N LYS A 18 15.06 -15.16 -4.40
CA LYS A 18 14.15 -16.29 -4.20
C LYS A 18 12.81 -15.77 -4.69
N LYS A 19 12.33 -16.28 -5.83
CA LYS A 19 10.96 -16.08 -6.25
C LYS A 19 10.15 -16.50 -5.04
N ILE A 20 9.55 -15.53 -4.37
CA ILE A 20 8.65 -15.79 -3.26
C ILE A 20 7.53 -16.58 -3.93
N GLU A 21 7.56 -17.90 -3.76
CA GLU A 21 6.50 -18.76 -4.24
C GLU A 21 5.19 -18.18 -3.72
N SER A 22 4.25 -18.03 -4.65
CA SER A 22 2.95 -17.48 -4.31
C SER A 22 2.34 -18.39 -3.25
N LYS A 23 2.30 -17.94 -1.99
CA LYS A 23 1.63 -18.61 -0.85
C LYS A 23 0.09 -18.68 -1.02
N TYR A 24 -0.39 -18.65 -2.26
CA TYR A 24 -1.78 -18.62 -2.59
C TYR A 24 -2.35 -20.04 -2.45
N ASP A 25 -3.04 -20.28 -1.34
CA ASP A 25 -3.82 -21.49 -1.14
C ASP A 25 -5.32 -21.18 -1.32
N PRO A 26 -5.91 -21.56 -2.47
CA PRO A 26 -7.33 -21.30 -2.75
C PRO A 26 -8.27 -22.09 -1.84
N LYS A 27 -7.89 -23.28 -1.36
CA LYS A 27 -8.76 -24.10 -0.51
C LYS A 27 -8.92 -23.43 0.85
N THR A 28 -7.81 -23.06 1.45
CA THR A 28 -7.79 -22.37 2.74
C THR A 28 -8.52 -21.02 2.63
N LEU A 29 -8.22 -20.21 1.61
CA LEU A 29 -8.91 -18.93 1.42
C LEU A 29 -10.43 -19.11 1.30
N ARG A 30 -10.90 -20.10 0.52
CA ARG A 30 -12.33 -20.38 0.36
C ARG A 30 -13.00 -20.74 1.68
N SER A 31 -12.37 -21.57 2.50
CA SER A 31 -12.91 -21.94 3.82
C SER A 31 -13.01 -20.73 4.74
N LEU A 32 -11.94 -19.94 4.84
CA LEU A 32 -11.89 -18.76 5.71
C LEU A 32 -12.94 -17.70 5.32
N VAL A 33 -13.17 -17.51 4.02
CA VAL A 33 -14.21 -16.59 3.54
C VAL A 33 -15.61 -17.12 3.86
N LYS A 34 -15.86 -18.43 3.69
CA LYS A 34 -17.14 -19.06 4.02
C LYS A 34 -17.44 -19.07 5.51
N GLU A 35 -16.42 -19.14 6.35
CA GLU A 35 -16.50 -18.96 7.81
C GLU A 35 -16.86 -17.51 8.19
N GLY A 36 -16.85 -16.57 7.24
CA GLY A 36 -17.25 -15.18 7.46
C GLY A 36 -16.19 -14.31 8.13
N LEU A 37 -14.91 -14.73 8.09
CA LEU A 37 -13.81 -13.96 8.69
C LEU A 37 -13.60 -12.62 7.97
N ASP A 38 -13.08 -11.65 8.71
CA ASP A 38 -12.70 -10.35 8.18
C ASP A 38 -11.30 -10.36 7.56
N ALA A 39 -10.99 -9.32 6.78
CA ALA A 39 -9.72 -9.23 6.08
C ALA A 39 -8.48 -9.31 7.00
N PRO A 40 -8.43 -8.64 8.18
CA PRO A 40 -7.32 -8.81 9.12
C PRO A 40 -7.12 -10.26 9.57
N ALA A 41 -8.18 -10.98 9.97
CA ALA A 41 -8.05 -12.35 10.46
C ALA A 41 -7.64 -13.33 9.35
N ILE A 42 -8.15 -13.15 8.12
CA ILE A 42 -7.70 -13.94 6.96
C ILE A 42 -6.22 -13.66 6.67
N MET A 43 -5.82 -12.38 6.73
CA MET A 43 -4.43 -12.00 6.51
C MET A 43 -3.49 -12.62 7.53
N GLU A 44 -3.87 -12.66 8.81
CA GLU A 44 -3.11 -13.30 9.87
C GLU A 44 -2.97 -14.81 9.64
N ARG A 45 -4.08 -15.53 9.45
CA ARG A 45 -4.07 -17.00 9.24
C ARG A 45 -3.29 -17.42 8.01
N MET A 46 -3.35 -16.64 6.93
CA MET A 46 -2.62 -16.93 5.70
C MET A 46 -1.22 -16.31 5.66
N SER A 47 -0.76 -15.67 6.74
CA SER A 47 0.52 -14.95 6.80
C SER A 47 0.70 -13.94 5.66
N ILE A 48 -0.37 -13.24 5.28
CA ILE A 48 -0.41 -12.21 4.25
C ILE A 48 -0.08 -10.85 4.90
N LYS A 49 1.01 -10.22 4.44
CA LYS A 49 1.47 -8.94 4.99
C LYS A 49 0.67 -7.73 4.52
N HIS A 50 0.14 -7.77 3.30
CA HIS A 50 -0.48 -6.61 2.65
C HIS A 50 -1.87 -6.93 2.14
N LYS A 51 -2.82 -6.03 2.41
CA LYS A 51 -4.22 -6.12 1.97
C LYS A 51 -4.37 -6.25 0.44
N GLN A 52 -3.43 -5.67 -0.31
CA GLN A 52 -3.38 -5.80 -1.77
C GLN A 52 -3.14 -7.25 -2.22
N THR A 53 -2.32 -8.00 -1.50
CA THR A 53 -2.09 -9.43 -1.77
C THR A 53 -3.37 -10.23 -1.55
N LEU A 54 -4.09 -9.97 -0.46
CA LEU A 54 -5.39 -10.61 -0.20
C LEU A 54 -6.41 -10.27 -1.29
N LYS A 55 -6.46 -9.02 -1.77
CA LYS A 55 -7.31 -8.63 -2.91
C LYS A 55 -6.98 -9.44 -4.17
N GLN A 56 -5.70 -9.58 -4.52
CA GLN A 56 -5.29 -10.38 -5.68
C GLN A 56 -5.64 -11.85 -5.54
N TYR A 57 -5.49 -12.42 -4.34
CA TYR A 57 -5.86 -13.80 -4.06
C TYR A 57 -7.37 -14.02 -4.18
N LEU A 58 -8.17 -13.08 -3.66
CA LEU A 58 -9.63 -13.14 -3.79
C LEU A 58 -10.09 -13.01 -5.24
N LEU A 59 -9.49 -12.11 -6.02
CA LEU A 59 -9.78 -11.99 -7.45
C LEU A 59 -9.48 -13.28 -8.22
N LYS A 60 -8.35 -13.94 -7.91
CA LYS A 60 -8.01 -15.26 -8.47
C LYS A 60 -9.06 -16.30 -8.08
N LEU A 61 -9.49 -16.33 -6.82
CA LEU A 61 -10.50 -17.28 -6.33
C LEU A 61 -11.85 -17.06 -7.02
N ILE A 62 -12.31 -15.81 -7.14
CA ILE A 62 -13.54 -15.43 -7.85
C ILE A 62 -13.47 -15.87 -9.32
N SER A 63 -12.33 -15.63 -9.99
CA SER A 63 -12.17 -16.02 -11.40
C SER A 63 -12.23 -17.53 -11.62
N THR A 64 -11.75 -18.30 -10.64
CA THR A 64 -11.70 -19.77 -10.70
C THR A 64 -13.06 -20.37 -10.38
N ASP A 65 -13.71 -19.88 -9.33
CA ASP A 65 -14.97 -20.43 -8.82
C ASP A 65 -16.19 -19.85 -9.54
N ARG A 66 -16.01 -18.74 -10.26
CA ARG A 66 -17.09 -17.92 -10.83
C ARG A 66 -18.15 -17.50 -9.79
N VAL A 67 -17.71 -17.33 -8.55
CA VAL A 67 -18.54 -16.93 -7.41
C VAL A 67 -18.00 -15.64 -6.84
N LEU A 68 -18.89 -14.69 -6.54
CA LEU A 68 -18.52 -13.47 -5.83
C LEU A 68 -18.36 -13.78 -4.34
N TYR A 69 -17.18 -13.43 -3.82
CA TYR A 69 -16.86 -13.57 -2.41
C TYR A 69 -16.81 -12.18 -1.77
N ASP A 70 -17.56 -11.97 -0.69
CA ASP A 70 -17.49 -10.75 0.12
C ASP A 70 -16.63 -10.99 1.36
N VAL A 71 -15.71 -10.06 1.63
CA VAL A 71 -14.80 -10.11 2.76
C VAL A 71 -14.85 -8.78 3.49
N LYS A 72 -15.42 -8.80 4.69
CA LYS A 72 -15.55 -7.63 5.55
C LYS A 72 -14.18 -7.00 5.78
N GLY A 73 -14.11 -5.68 5.63
CA GLY A 73 -12.87 -4.95 5.84
C GLY A 73 -11.87 -4.99 4.67
N LEU A 74 -12.10 -5.78 3.61
CA LEU A 74 -11.17 -5.89 2.47
C LEU A 74 -11.21 -4.67 1.53
N TYR A 75 -12.38 -4.04 1.41
CA TYR A 75 -12.57 -2.87 0.56
C TYR A 75 -12.83 -1.58 1.33
N LEU A 76 -12.71 -1.62 2.67
CA LEU A 76 -12.64 -0.39 3.46
C LEU A 76 -11.48 0.45 2.91
N LYS A 77 -11.83 1.59 2.31
CA LYS A 77 -10.89 2.63 1.91
C LYS A 77 -10.04 2.94 3.13
N ASP A 78 -8.73 2.99 2.91
CA ASP A 78 -7.78 3.39 3.92
C ASP A 78 -8.31 4.63 4.66
N SER A 79 -8.07 4.65 5.98
CA SER A 79 -8.34 5.80 6.83
C SER A 79 -8.02 7.10 6.08
N LYS A 80 -9.01 7.99 5.92
CA LYS A 80 -8.80 9.34 5.35
C LYS A 80 -7.77 10.15 6.16
N ARG A 81 -7.37 9.68 7.33
CA ARG A 81 -6.36 10.31 8.17
C ARG A 81 -4.96 10.17 7.52
N PRO A 82 -4.29 11.28 7.22
CA PRO A 82 -2.89 11.29 6.81
C PRO A 82 -2.01 10.54 7.83
N LYS A 83 -0.96 9.88 7.35
CA LYS A 83 0.03 9.19 8.19
C LYS A 83 1.44 9.56 7.76
N VAL A 84 2.33 9.65 8.73
CA VAL A 84 3.76 9.85 8.52
C VAL A 84 4.36 8.57 7.94
N ASN A 85 5.14 8.69 6.87
CA ASN A 85 5.86 7.56 6.28
C ASN A 85 7.22 7.33 6.96
N GLN A 86 7.96 6.29 6.54
CA GLN A 86 9.28 5.97 7.11
C GLN A 86 10.34 7.07 6.93
N GLN A 87 10.13 8.01 6.00
CA GLN A 87 11.02 9.15 5.76
C GLN A 87 10.63 10.36 6.62
N GLY A 88 9.66 10.22 7.53
CA GLY A 88 9.15 11.34 8.33
C GLY A 88 8.21 12.29 7.56
N ILE A 89 7.80 11.94 6.33
CA ILE A 89 6.97 12.81 5.49
C ILE A 89 5.50 12.53 5.76
N LEU A 90 4.74 13.59 6.05
CA LEU A 90 3.28 13.58 6.08
C LEU A 90 2.75 14.07 4.74
N ARG A 91 1.96 13.23 4.04
CA ARG A 91 1.25 13.63 2.81
C ARG A 91 -0.22 13.79 3.08
N ILE A 92 -0.76 14.97 2.80
CA ILE A 92 -2.17 15.30 2.96
C ILE A 92 -2.81 15.32 1.56
N ASN A 93 -3.86 14.53 1.36
CA ASN A 93 -4.66 14.62 0.15
C ASN A 93 -5.75 15.67 0.36
N LEU A 94 -5.50 16.90 -0.09
CA LEU A 94 -6.40 18.04 0.09
C LEU A 94 -7.82 17.77 -0.45
N LYS A 95 -7.96 16.98 -1.54
CA LYS A 95 -9.27 16.60 -2.11
C LYS A 95 -10.08 15.66 -1.21
N ALA A 96 -9.47 15.06 -0.19
CA ALA A 96 -10.13 14.16 0.75
C ALA A 96 -10.66 14.86 2.01
N HIS A 97 -10.40 16.17 2.15
CA HIS A 97 -10.77 17.00 3.29
C HIS A 97 -11.72 18.11 2.86
N ASP A 98 -12.55 18.55 3.81
CA ASP A 98 -13.34 19.77 3.66
C ASP A 98 -12.47 20.94 4.11
N LEU A 99 -12.19 21.86 3.17
CA LEU A 99 -11.34 23.03 3.39
C LEU A 99 -12.18 24.31 3.52
N GLY A 100 -13.51 24.22 3.53
CA GLY A 100 -14.39 25.37 3.47
C GLY A 100 -14.13 26.20 2.22
N ASP A 101 -14.02 27.52 2.41
CA ASP A 101 -13.81 28.49 1.32
C ASP A 101 -12.34 28.65 0.92
N LEU A 102 -11.43 27.86 1.50
CA LEU A 102 -10.00 27.95 1.21
C LEU A 102 -9.68 27.31 -0.14
N GLU A 103 -9.45 28.14 -1.16
CA GLU A 103 -8.90 27.69 -2.43
C GLU A 103 -7.40 27.41 -2.33
N ILE A 104 -7.01 26.20 -2.72
CA ILE A 104 -5.60 25.77 -2.80
C ILE A 104 -5.29 25.34 -4.24
N ASN A 105 -4.30 26.01 -4.83
CA ASN A 105 -3.84 25.84 -6.19
C ASN A 105 -2.39 25.34 -6.22
N GLU A 106 -1.96 24.96 -7.43
CA GLU A 106 -0.55 24.62 -7.65
C GLU A 106 0.34 25.83 -7.36
N ASN A 107 1.49 25.59 -6.72
CA ASN A 107 2.47 26.58 -6.26
C ASN A 107 2.03 27.49 -5.11
N ASP A 108 0.89 27.24 -4.46
CA ASP A 108 0.59 27.88 -3.19
C ASP A 108 1.59 27.45 -2.10
N GLU A 109 2.08 28.43 -1.34
CA GLU A 109 2.99 28.21 -0.22
C GLU A 109 2.26 28.27 1.12
N PHE A 110 2.78 27.55 2.11
CA PHE A 110 2.21 27.50 3.46
C PHE A 110 3.31 27.70 4.49
N SER A 111 3.02 28.51 5.52
CA SER A 111 3.82 28.49 6.74
C SER A 111 3.42 27.29 7.60
N VAL A 112 4.37 26.81 8.39
CA VAL A 112 4.17 25.68 9.30
C VAL A 112 4.49 26.13 10.72
N GLU A 113 3.50 26.01 11.59
CA GLU A 113 3.64 26.34 13.00
C GLU A 113 3.21 25.15 13.87
N VAL A 114 3.81 25.05 15.06
CA VAL A 114 3.42 24.06 16.07
C VAL A 114 2.89 24.82 17.28
N SER A 115 1.63 24.59 17.62
CA SER A 115 0.99 25.21 18.78
C SER A 115 0.06 24.21 19.46
N GLU A 116 0.15 24.09 20.78
CA GLU A 116 -0.69 23.18 21.58
C GLU A 116 -0.70 21.72 21.08
N GLY A 117 0.43 21.22 20.58
CA GLY A 117 0.52 19.87 20.01
C GLY A 117 -0.18 19.69 18.66
N LYS A 118 -0.61 20.78 18.02
CA LYS A 118 -1.17 20.81 16.66
C LYS A 118 -0.13 21.34 15.70
N ILE A 119 -0.12 20.80 14.48
CA ILE A 119 0.55 21.41 13.33
C ILE A 119 -0.47 22.28 12.63
N ILE A 120 -0.17 23.58 12.49
CA ILE A 120 -1.01 24.55 11.82
C ILE A 120 -0.33 24.89 10.49
N LEU A 121 -1.08 24.74 9.40
CA LEU A 121 -0.67 25.16 8.06
C LEU A 121 -1.46 26.40 7.69
N THR A 122 -0.77 27.50 7.44
CA THR A 122 -1.40 28.76 7.04
C THR A 122 -0.95 29.09 5.62
N LYS A 123 -1.90 29.23 4.69
CA LYS A 123 -1.60 29.63 3.32
C LYS A 123 -0.98 31.02 3.33
N ILE A 124 0.18 31.17 2.70
CA ILE A 124 0.85 32.46 2.55
C ILE A 124 0.15 33.18 1.41
N LEU A 125 -0.43 34.34 1.72
CA LEU A 125 -0.97 35.23 0.70
C LEU A 125 0.18 36.12 0.20
N PRO A 126 0.30 36.32 -1.13
CA PRO A 126 1.27 37.26 -1.69
C PRO A 126 0.98 38.71 -1.28
#